data_AF-T0XTM5-F1
#
_entry.id   AF-T0XTM5-F1
#
_cell.length_a   1.000
_cell.length_b   1.000
_cell.length_c   1.000
_cell.angle_alpha   90.00
_cell.angle_beta   90.00
_cell.angle_gamma   90.00
#
_symmetry.space_group_name_H-M   'P 1'
#
loop_
_entity.id
_entity.type
_entity.pdbx_description
1 polymer ?
#
loop_
_entity_poly.entity_id
_entity_poly.type
_entity_poly.pdbx_seq_one_letter_code
_entity_poly.pdbx_strand_id
1 'polypeptide(L)' 'KDRLLRFGSELVFSLCEHFSCEVVIVNASEESSFEDDLANDVIEIVTVFSARLYGSRSHKNRQVMDQLREVAAEVAP' A
#
# COMPACT_ATOMS: atom_id res chain seq x y z
N LYS A 1 -8.61 6.65 -10.77
CA LYS A 1 -7.68 7.20 -9.75
C LYS A 1 -7.37 6.12 -8.71
N ASP A 2 -8.40 5.48 -8.16
CA ASP A 2 -8.29 4.62 -6.96
C ASP A 2 -7.71 3.23 -7.22
N ARG A 3 -7.76 2.76 -8.48
CA ARG A 3 -7.08 1.51 -8.88
C ARG A 3 -5.56 1.62 -8.99
N LEU A 4 -5.01 2.83 -9.11
CA LEU A 4 -3.56 3.02 -9.16
C LEU A 4 -2.98 3.06 -7.75
N LEU A 5 -3.52 3.94 -6.92
CA LEU A 5 -3.18 4.08 -5.51
C LEU A 5 -4.42 4.51 -4.74
N ARG A 6 -4.59 3.90 -3.57
CA ARG A 6 -5.62 4.30 -2.59
C ARG A 6 -5.40 5.73 -2.07
N PHE A 7 -4.15 6.07 -1.75
CA PHE A 7 -3.75 7.42 -1.35
C PHE A 7 -2.52 7.88 -2.13
N GLY A 8 -2.40 9.18 -2.37
CA GLY A 8 -1.20 9.76 -3.00
C GLY A 8 -1.12 9.60 -4.51
N SER A 9 -2.21 9.22 -5.18
CA SER A 9 -2.29 9.21 -6.65
C SER A 9 -1.99 10.58 -7.26
N GLU A 10 -2.38 11.67 -6.59
CA GLU A 10 -2.08 13.06 -7.01
C GLU A 10 -0.58 13.35 -7.02
N LEU A 11 0.18 12.84 -6.05
CA LEU A 11 1.63 12.97 -6.03
C LEU A 11 2.26 12.25 -7.22
N VAL A 12 1.79 11.04 -7.52
CA VAL A 12 2.28 10.28 -8.68
C VAL A 12 1.95 10.99 -9.98
N PHE A 13 0.73 11.51 -10.13
CA PHE A 13 0.35 12.27 -11.32
C PHE A 13 1.18 13.55 -11.47
N SER A 14 1.47 14.26 -10.36
CA SER A 14 2.34 15.43 -10.36
C SER A 14 3.76 15.08 -10.82
N LEU A 15 4.28 13.93 -10.40
CA LEU A 15 5.58 13.42 -10.87
C LEU A 15 5.53 13.07 -12.36
N CYS A 16 4.48 12.39 -12.82
CA CYS A 16 4.30 12.09 -14.24
C CYS A 16 4.30 13.37 -15.07
N GLU A 17 3.56 14.39 -14.65
CA GLU A 17 3.53 15.70 -15.31
C GLU A 17 4.94 16.35 -15.35
N HIS A 18 5.65 16.34 -14.22
CA HIS A 18 7.02 16.87 -14.14
C HIS A 18 7.98 16.21 -15.15
N PHE A 19 7.82 14.91 -15.38
CA PHE A 19 8.62 14.15 -16.34
C PHE A 19 8.00 14.07 -17.74
N SER A 20 6.99 14.89 -18.05
CA SER A 20 6.28 14.88 -19.35
C SER A 20 5.72 13.50 -19.72
N CYS A 21 5.30 12.74 -18.72
CA CYS A 21 4.66 11.44 -18.85
C CYS A 21 3.14 11.61 -18.84
N GLU A 22 2.49 11.18 -19.92
CA GLU A 22 1.03 11.22 -20.04
C GLU A 22 0.40 10.04 -19.29
N VAL A 23 -0.62 10.34 -18.48
CA VAL A 23 -1.41 9.32 -17.77
C VAL A 23 -2.76 9.17 -18.46
N VAL A 24 -2.99 8.00 -19.06
CA VAL A 24 -4.26 7.68 -19.74
C VAL A 24 -5.12 6.77 -18.86
N ILE A 25 -6.31 7.24 -18.49
CA ILE A 25 -7.30 6.44 -17.74
C ILE A 25 -8.23 5.75 -18.76
N VAL A 26 -7.96 4.47 -19.03
CA VAL A 26 -8.71 3.70 -20.05
C VAL A 26 -10.16 3.41 -19.62
N ASN A 27 -10.36 3.15 -18.33
CA ASN A 27 -11.67 2.81 -17.76
C ASN A 27 -11.94 3.69 -16.54
N ALA A 28 -12.55 4.86 -16.75
CA ALA A 28 -13.15 5.60 -15.65
C ALA A 28 -14.34 4.77 -15.14
N SER A 29 -14.32 4.34 -13.88
CA SER A 29 -15.49 3.71 -13.26
C SER A 29 -16.61 4.74 -13.11
N GLU A 30 -17.85 4.26 -13.01
CA GLU A 30 -18.98 5.07 -12.55
C GLU A 30 -18.61 5.75 -11.22
N GLU A 31 -19.12 6.97 -11.02
CA GLU A 31 -18.93 7.72 -9.79
C GLU A 31 -19.54 6.93 -8.62
N SER A 32 -18.69 6.36 -7.77
CA SER A 32 -19.07 5.92 -6.43
C SER A 32 -19.54 7.13 -5.63
N SER A 33 -20.46 6.91 -4.68
CA SER A 33 -20.81 7.99 -3.77
C SER A 33 -19.60 8.34 -2.90
N PHE A 34 -19.55 9.59 -2.44
CA PHE A 34 -18.52 10.03 -1.50
C PHE A 34 -18.50 9.14 -0.25
N GLU A 35 -19.67 8.72 0.23
CA GLU A 35 -19.83 7.83 1.37
C GLU A 35 -19.23 6.44 1.13
N ASP A 36 -19.42 5.88 -0.07
CA ASP A 36 -18.85 4.58 -0.44
C ASP A 36 -17.32 4.64 -0.51
N ASP A 37 -16.77 5.69 -1.13
CA ASP A 37 -15.32 5.91 -1.21
C ASP A 37 -14.73 6.07 0.19
N LEU A 38 -15.34 6.89 1.03
CA LEU A 38 -14.90 7.11 2.40
C LEU A 38 -14.94 5.80 3.22
N ALA A 39 -16.01 5.02 3.11
CA ALA A 39 -16.12 3.75 3.81
C ALA A 39 -15.01 2.77 3.39
N ASN A 40 -14.75 2.67 2.08
CA ASN A 40 -13.70 1.81 1.55
C ASN A 40 -12.30 2.25 2.02
N ASP A 41 -12.03 3.55 2.02
CA ASP A 41 -10.76 4.12 2.48
C ASP A 41 -10.50 3.83 3.96
N VAL A 42 -11.53 3.98 4.81
CA VAL A 42 -11.45 3.66 6.24
C VAL A 42 -11.20 2.16 6.46
N ILE A 43 -11.91 1.29 5.73
CA ILE A 43 -11.71 -0.17 5.81
C ILE A 43 -10.27 -0.55 5.43
N GLU A 44 -9.72 0.06 4.39
CA GLU A 44 -8.35 -0.23 3.96
C GLU A 44 -7.32 0.22 4.99
N ILE A 45 -7.47 1.43 5.55
CA ILE A 45 -6.64 1.92 6.65
C ILE A 45 -6.67 0.93 7.82
N VAL A 46 -7.88 0.56 8.28
CA VAL A 46 -8.05 -0.38 9.40
C VAL A 46 -7.41 -1.73 9.08
N THR A 47 -7.57 -2.23 7.86
CA THR A 47 -6.98 -3.49 7.40
C THR A 47 -5.46 -3.46 7.47
N VAL A 48 -4.82 -2.42 6.94
CA VAL A 48 -3.36 -2.27 6.95
C VAL A 48 -2.83 -2.19 8.38
N PHE A 49 -3.44 -1.37 9.23
CA PHE A 49 -3.01 -1.24 10.63
C PHE A 49 -3.26 -2.50 11.44
N SER A 50 -4.36 -3.21 11.19
CA SER A 50 -4.65 -4.50 11.82
C SER A 50 -3.63 -5.56 11.41
N ALA A 51 -3.29 -5.65 10.12
CA ALA A 51 -2.26 -6.56 9.63
C ALA A 51 -0.89 -6.26 10.25
N ARG A 52 -0.53 -4.98 10.43
CA ARG A 52 0.71 -4.59 11.13
C ARG A 52 0.67 -4.94 12.62
N LEU A 53 -0.42 -4.61 13.30
CA LEU A 53 -0.58 -4.85 14.73
C LEU A 53 -0.59 -6.35 15.06
N TYR A 54 -1.37 -7.14 14.35
CA TYR A 54 -1.46 -8.58 14.60
C TYR A 54 -0.33 -9.37 13.92
N GLY A 55 0.17 -8.89 12.78
CA GLY A 55 1.34 -9.47 12.11
C GLY A 55 2.61 -9.33 12.94
N SER A 56 2.83 -8.19 13.60
CA SER A 56 3.96 -8.04 14.54
C SER A 56 3.87 -8.95 15.77
N ARG A 57 2.66 -9.40 16.13
CA ARG A 57 2.41 -10.35 17.23
C ARG A 57 2.38 -11.81 16.77
N SER A 58 2.46 -12.07 15.46
CA SER A 58 2.39 -13.42 14.92
C SER A 58 3.66 -14.21 15.24
N HIS A 59 3.51 -15.36 15.89
CA HIS A 59 4.62 -16.29 16.15
C HIS A 59 5.34 -16.70 14.86
N LYS A 60 4.58 -16.94 13.78
CA LYS A 60 5.14 -17.29 12.47
C LYS A 60 5.99 -16.15 11.91
N ASN A 61 5.51 -14.91 12.02
CA ASN A 61 6.26 -13.74 11.57
C ASN A 61 7.55 -13.58 12.37
N ARG A 62 7.49 -13.76 13.70
CA ARG A 62 8.67 -13.71 14.56
C ARG A 62 9.72 -14.75 14.15
N GLN A 63 9.32 -15.99 13.93
CA GLN A 63 10.22 -17.06 13.49
C GLN A 63 10.90 -16.73 12.15
N VAL A 64 10.14 -16.24 11.16
CA VAL A 64 10.70 -15.83 9.86
C VAL A 64 11.69 -14.68 10.02
N MET A 65 11.35 -13.68 10.84
CA MET A 65 12.23 -12.52 11.07
C MET A 65 13.51 -12.91 11.82
N ASP A 66 13.45 -13.85 12.75
CA ASP A 66 14.62 -14.35 13.48
C ASP A 66 15.55 -15.12 12.51
N GLN A 67 15.00 -16.00 11.66
CA GLN A 67 15.78 -16.71 10.62
C GLN A 67 16.43 -15.76 9.62
N LEU A 68 15.72 -14.73 9.17
CA LEU A 68 16.28 -13.72 8.26
C LEU A 68 17.43 -12.95 8.92
N ARG A 69 17.36 -12.70 10.23
CA ARG A 69 18.44 -12.03 10.97
C ARG A 69 19.68 -12.90 11.11
N GLU A 70 19.52 -14.19 11.38
CA GLU A 70 20.64 -15.15 11.41
C GLU A 70 21.34 -15.20 10.06
N VAL A 71 20.60 -15.40 8.97
CA VAL A 71 21.17 -15.42 7.61
C VAL A 71 21.84 -14.09 7.25
N ALA A 72 21.23 -12.95 7.60
CA ALA A 72 21.82 -11.64 7.33
C ALA A 72 23.14 -11.43 8.10
N ALA A 73 23.27 -11.97 9.31
CA ALA A 73 24.49 -11.90 10.10
C ALA A 73 25.61 -12.79 9.53
N GLU A 74 25.27 -13.93 8.94
CA GLU A 74 26.25 -14.82 8.28
C GLU A 74 26.79 -14.25 6.96
N VAL A 75 26.00 -13.39 6.28
CA VAL A 75 26.35 -12.79 4.98
C VAL A 75 26.99 -11.40 5.14
N ALA A 76 26.90 -10.78 6.33
CA ALA A 76 27.56 -9.51 6.60
C ALA A 76 29.09 -9.69 6.66
N PRO A 77 29.88 -8.85 5.95
CA PRO A 77 31.35 -8.96 5.88
C PRO A 77 32.04 -8.62 7.20
#